data_AF-A0A067FUH7-F1
#
_entry.id   AF-A0A067FUH7-F1
#
_cell.length_a   1.000
_cell.length_b   1.000
_cell.length_c   1.000
_cell.angle_alpha   90.00
_cell.angle_beta   90.00
_cell.angle_gamma   90.00
#
_symmetry.space_group_name_H-M   'P 1'
#
loop_
_entity.id
_entity.type
_entity.pdbx_description
1 polymer ?
#
loop_
_entity_poly.entity_id
_entity_poly.type
_entity_poly.pdbx_seq_one_letter_code
_entity_poly.pdbx_strand_id
1 'polypeptide(L)'
;VLTYLEGVRNPFSSSMHNFYVLIETTGSEESYDREKLEAFLLSSMEGGLISDGVIAQDINQASSFWRIREGIAEALMKAGAVYKYDLSLPVEKMYDLVEKMRQRLGETAKVIGYGHLGDGNLHLNISAPRYDDMVISVA
;
A
#
# COMPACT_ATOMS: atom_id res chain seq x y z
N VAL A 1 -3.89 -5.70 -6.74
CA VAL A 1 -3.61 -4.65 -7.75
C VAL A 1 -3.11 -5.27 -9.05
N LEU A 2 -1.91 -5.88 -9.04
CA LEU A 2 -1.27 -6.46 -10.24
C LEU A 2 -2.16 -7.46 -11.01
N THR A 3 -3.04 -8.18 -10.32
CA THR A 3 -3.99 -9.13 -10.94
C THR A 3 -5.14 -8.46 -11.70
N TYR A 4 -5.59 -7.27 -11.27
CA TYR A 4 -6.85 -6.67 -11.73
C TYR A 4 -6.67 -5.42 -12.60
N LEU A 5 -5.47 -4.85 -12.61
CA LEU A 5 -5.16 -3.66 -13.40
C LEU A 5 -4.25 -4.03 -14.56
N GLU A 6 -4.70 -3.67 -15.77
CA GLU A 6 -3.90 -3.83 -16.98
C GLU A 6 -2.74 -2.82 -17.02
N GLY A 7 -1.62 -3.24 -17.61
CA GLY A 7 -0.44 -2.39 -17.81
C GLY A 7 0.40 -2.14 -16.54
N VAL A 8 -0.02 -2.63 -15.37
CA VAL A 8 0.72 -2.47 -14.12
C VAL A 8 1.72 -3.60 -13.95
N ARG A 9 2.98 -3.27 -13.60
CA ARG A 9 4.06 -4.23 -13.41
C ARG A 9 4.57 -4.19 -11.97
N ASN A 10 5.00 -5.35 -11.46
CA ASN A 10 5.70 -5.39 -10.19
C ASN A 10 7.08 -4.72 -10.37
N PRO A 11 7.43 -3.68 -9.59
CA PRO A 11 8.77 -3.10 -9.64
C PRO A 11 9.84 -4.06 -9.09
N PHE A 12 9.46 -5.04 -8.26
CA PHE A 12 10.38 -6.01 -7.65
C PHE A 12 10.45 -7.30 -8.46
N SER A 13 11.66 -7.84 -8.63
CA SER A 13 11.96 -8.90 -9.60
C SER A 13 11.67 -10.32 -9.12
N SER A 14 11.55 -10.58 -7.82
CA SER A 14 11.61 -11.99 -7.34
C SER A 14 10.88 -12.33 -6.03
N SER A 15 10.31 -11.37 -5.28
CA SER A 15 9.56 -11.69 -4.06
C SER A 15 8.39 -10.75 -3.77
N MET A 16 7.33 -11.32 -3.19
CA MET A 16 6.24 -10.54 -2.60
C MET A 16 6.60 -10.20 -1.16
N HIS A 17 6.32 -8.96 -0.75
CA HIS A 17 6.54 -8.47 0.60
C HIS A 17 5.20 -8.25 1.29
N ASN A 18 5.18 -8.32 2.62
CA ASN A 18 3.97 -8.09 3.41
C ASN A 18 3.55 -6.61 3.39
N PHE A 19 4.52 -5.71 3.26
CA PHE A 19 4.35 -4.27 3.28
C PHE A 19 5.15 -3.63 2.16
N TYR A 20 4.61 -2.53 1.63
CA TYR A 20 5.23 -1.71 0.61
C TYR A 20 5.05 -0.24 1.00
N VAL A 21 6.06 0.58 0.78
CA VAL A 21 6.01 2.03 1.01
C VAL A 21 6.40 2.72 -0.30
N LEU A 22 5.57 3.68 -0.73
CA LEU A 22 5.89 4.59 -1.83
C LEU A 22 6.30 5.93 -1.23
N ILE A 23 7.52 6.37 -1.51
CA ILE A 23 8.05 7.66 -1.06
C ILE A 23 8.32 8.50 -2.31
N GLU A 24 7.85 9.75 -2.28
CA GLU A 24 8.13 10.75 -3.30
C GLU A 24 8.83 11.94 -2.63
N THR A 25 9.78 12.53 -3.35
CA THR A 25 10.47 13.76 -2.92
C THR A 25 10.32 14.80 -4.01
N THR A 26 10.24 16.06 -3.61
CA THR A 26 10.20 17.21 -4.51
C THR A 26 11.01 18.31 -3.89
N GLY A 27 12.04 18.77 -4.59
CA GLY A 27 12.90 19.85 -4.16
C GLY A 27 13.33 20.72 -5.33
N SER A 28 14.26 21.63 -5.04
CA SER A 28 14.71 22.64 -5.99
C SER A 28 15.79 22.16 -6.95
N GLU A 29 16.44 21.03 -6.65
CA GLU A 29 17.46 20.46 -7.51
C GLU A 29 17.46 18.93 -7.48
N GLU A 30 17.25 18.34 -8.67
CA GLU A 30 17.04 16.92 -8.90
C GLU A 30 18.23 16.08 -8.45
N SER A 31 19.45 16.55 -8.71
CA SER A 31 20.68 15.82 -8.36
C SER A 31 20.82 15.62 -6.85
N TYR A 32 20.54 16.67 -6.05
CA TYR A 32 20.60 16.58 -4.59
C TYR A 32 19.47 15.75 -3.99
N ASP A 33 18.27 15.83 -4.54
CA ASP A 33 17.14 15.03 -4.05
C ASP A 33 17.37 13.54 -4.34
N ARG A 34 17.90 13.22 -5.52
CA ARG A 34 18.29 11.86 -5.90
C ARG A 34 19.38 11.31 -4.97
N GLU A 35 20.45 12.06 -4.73
CA GLU A 35 21.54 11.64 -3.83
C GLU A 35 21.02 11.32 -2.41
N LYS A 36 20.14 12.18 -1.87
CA LYS A 36 19.53 11.95 -0.55
C LYS A 36 18.63 10.72 -0.52
N LEU A 37 17.83 10.51 -1.56
CA LEU A 37 16.92 9.36 -1.64
C LEU A 37 17.70 8.04 -1.76
N GLU A 38 18.77 8.03 -2.57
CA GLU A 38 19.70 6.90 -2.69
C GLU A 38 20.39 6.59 -1.35
N ALA A 39 20.91 7.61 -0.67
CA ALA A 39 21.54 7.44 0.64
C ALA A 39 20.56 6.94 1.70
N PHE A 40 19.32 7.45 1.70
CA PHE A 40 18.25 6.96 2.58
C PHE A 40 17.93 5.48 2.33
N LEU A 41 17.78 5.09 1.07
CA LEU A 41 17.47 3.71 0.72
C LEU A 41 18.61 2.77 1.14
N LEU A 42 19.85 3.12 0.79
CA LEU A 42 21.03 2.33 1.13
C LEU A 42 21.15 2.12 2.65
N SER A 43 21.11 3.20 3.43
CA SER A 43 21.22 3.13 4.89
C SER A 43 20.07 2.35 5.53
N SER A 44 18.85 2.47 5.01
CA SER A 44 17.68 1.71 5.50
C SER A 44 17.75 0.22 5.17
N MET A 45 18.36 -0.14 4.04
CA MET A 45 18.63 -1.52 3.67
C MET A 45 19.76 -2.12 4.50
N GLU A 46 20.87 -1.41 4.68
CA GLU A 46 21.99 -1.83 5.54
C GLU A 46 21.56 -1.99 7.00
N GLY A 47 20.66 -1.13 7.48
CA GLY A 47 20.04 -1.22 8.79
C GLY A 47 19.01 -2.34 8.94
N GLY A 48 18.68 -3.07 7.86
CA GLY A 48 17.71 -4.16 7.86
C GLY A 48 16.24 -3.75 8.00
N LEU A 49 15.93 -2.44 7.90
CA LEU A 49 14.56 -1.94 7.94
C LEU A 49 13.83 -2.22 6.63
N ILE A 50 14.54 -2.13 5.51
CA ILE A 50 14.02 -2.36 4.15
C ILE A 50 14.71 -3.59 3.58
N SER A 51 13.92 -4.57 3.12
CA SER A 51 14.46 -5.80 2.51
C SER A 51 14.86 -5.63 1.04
N ASP A 52 14.18 -4.74 0.32
CA ASP A 52 14.42 -4.44 -1.10
C ASP A 52 13.85 -3.06 -1.45
N GLY A 53 14.41 -2.38 -2.45
CA GLY A 53 13.98 -1.05 -2.87
C GLY A 53 14.34 -0.71 -4.30
N VAL A 54 13.47 0.05 -4.95
CA VAL A 54 13.63 0.49 -6.35
C VAL A 54 13.43 1.99 -6.43
N ILE A 55 14.41 2.69 -6.99
CA ILE A 55 14.32 4.12 -7.29
C ILE A 55 13.94 4.28 -8.77
N ALA A 56 12.92 5.11 -9.02
CA ALA A 56 12.49 5.42 -10.38
C ALA A 56 13.60 6.14 -11.14
N GLN A 57 13.90 5.68 -12.35
CA GLN A 57 14.94 6.22 -13.22
C GLN A 57 14.44 7.41 -14.06
N ASP A 58 13.12 7.51 -14.25
CA ASP A 58 12.48 8.59 -14.98
C ASP A 58 11.02 8.79 -14.52
N ILE A 59 10.38 9.83 -15.06
CA ILE A 59 9.00 10.21 -14.75
C ILE A 59 7.98 9.15 -15.15
N ASN A 60 8.25 8.37 -16.20
CA ASN A 60 7.34 7.30 -16.64
C ASN A 60 7.37 6.15 -15.63
N GLN A 61 8.55 5.79 -15.14
CA GLN A 61 8.70 4.78 -14.09
C GLN A 61 8.08 5.26 -12.78
N ALA A 62 8.28 6.52 -12.38
CA ALA A 62 7.63 7.10 -11.21
C ALA A 62 6.09 7.05 -11.33
N SER A 63 5.55 7.43 -12.50
CA SER A 63 4.12 7.34 -12.79
C SER A 63 3.60 5.90 -12.73
N SER A 64 4.42 4.92 -13.15
CA SER A 64 4.05 3.50 -13.05
C SER A 64 3.96 3.00 -11.61
N PHE A 65 4.78 3.54 -10.69
CA PHE A 65 4.71 3.22 -9.27
C PHE A 65 3.46 3.82 -8.64
N TRP A 66 3.17 5.08 -8.98
CA TRP A 66 1.92 5.75 -8.56
C TRP A 66 0.68 5.01 -9.05
N ARG A 67 0.68 4.52 -10.29
CA ARG A 67 -0.45 3.74 -10.84
C ARG A 67 -0.79 2.51 -9.99
N ILE A 68 0.20 1.89 -9.34
CA ILE A 68 -0.05 0.80 -8.38
C ILE A 68 -0.83 1.34 -7.17
N ARG A 69 -0.35 2.42 -6.54
CA ARG A 69 -0.94 3.00 -5.32
C ARG A 69 -2.33 3.58 -5.57
N GLU A 70 -2.52 4.32 -6.64
CA GLU A 70 -3.80 4.94 -7.01
C GLU A 70 -4.81 3.88 -7.48
N GLY A 71 -4.31 2.82 -8.09
CA GLY A 71 -5.11 1.72 -8.61
C GLY A 71 -5.68 0.77 -7.54
N ILE A 72 -5.31 0.90 -6.26
CA ILE A 72 -5.77 -0.01 -5.21
C ILE A 72 -7.31 -0.07 -5.13
N ALA A 73 -7.97 1.08 -5.09
CA ALA A 73 -9.43 1.15 -4.99
C ALA A 73 -10.12 0.53 -6.22
N GLU A 74 -9.59 0.77 -7.42
CA GLU A 74 -10.09 0.18 -8.67
C GLU A 74 -9.93 -1.35 -8.66
N ALA A 75 -8.74 -1.84 -8.27
CA ALA A 75 -8.46 -3.26 -8.21
C ALA A 75 -9.38 -3.98 -7.21
N LEU A 76 -9.67 -3.36 -6.06
CA LEU A 76 -10.57 -3.93 -5.07
C LEU A 76 -12.01 -4.00 -5.58
N MET A 77 -12.50 -2.96 -6.27
CA MET A 77 -13.85 -2.98 -6.88
C MET A 77 -13.99 -4.05 -7.96
N LYS A 78 -12.92 -4.33 -8.71
CA LYS A 78 -12.88 -5.43 -9.69
C LYS A 78 -12.81 -6.81 -9.03
N ALA A 79 -12.31 -6.91 -7.81
CA ALA A 79 -12.17 -8.17 -7.08
C ALA A 79 -13.49 -8.70 -6.50
N GLY A 80 -14.47 -7.82 -6.25
CA GLY A 80 -15.78 -8.20 -5.71
C GLY A 80 -16.42 -7.09 -4.88
N ALA A 81 -17.21 -7.48 -3.89
CA ALA A 81 -17.78 -6.54 -2.93
C ALA A 81 -16.69 -5.96 -2.03
N VAL A 82 -16.81 -4.66 -1.72
CA VAL A 82 -15.84 -3.95 -0.89
C VAL A 82 -16.55 -3.03 0.08
N TYR A 83 -16.33 -3.25 1.38
CA TYR A 83 -16.70 -2.32 2.44
C TYR A 83 -15.53 -1.38 2.68
N LYS A 84 -15.79 -0.08 2.58
CA LYS A 84 -14.74 0.95 2.60
C LYS A 84 -14.89 1.82 3.84
N TYR A 85 -13.79 1.98 4.57
CA TYR A 85 -13.69 2.84 5.74
C TYR A 85 -12.48 3.75 5.57
N ASP A 86 -12.65 5.01 5.92
CA ASP A 86 -11.63 6.04 5.85
C ASP A 86 -11.44 6.63 7.25
N LEU A 87 -10.28 6.37 7.86
CA LEU A 87 -10.07 6.51 9.29
C LEU A 87 -8.79 7.31 9.56
N SER A 88 -8.86 8.27 10.48
CA SER A 88 -7.67 8.93 11.04
C SER A 88 -7.32 8.27 12.37
N LEU A 89 -6.10 7.74 12.49
CA LEU A 89 -5.61 7.01 13.67
C LEU A 89 -4.20 7.48 14.03
N PRO A 90 -3.78 7.35 15.30
CA PRO A 90 -2.36 7.47 15.64
C PRO A 90 -1.53 6.49 14.81
N VAL A 91 -0.44 6.98 14.20
CA VAL A 91 0.39 6.22 13.24
C VAL A 91 0.86 4.90 13.83
N GLU A 92 1.28 4.91 15.09
CA GLU A 92 1.75 3.76 15.85
C GLU A 92 0.68 2.70 16.15
N LYS A 93 -0.60 3.03 15.92
CA LYS A 93 -1.76 2.13 16.09
C LYS A 93 -2.47 1.82 14.79
N MET A 94 -2.04 2.42 13.68
CA MET A 94 -2.78 2.37 12.42
C MET A 94 -2.97 0.93 11.92
N TYR A 95 -1.90 0.11 11.92
CA TYR A 95 -1.99 -1.26 11.43
C TYR A 95 -2.59 -2.26 12.44
N ASP A 96 -2.66 -1.91 13.73
CA ASP A 96 -3.31 -2.75 14.76
C ASP A 96 -4.78 -3.01 14.41
N LEU A 97 -5.46 -2.02 13.81
CA LEU A 97 -6.85 -2.18 13.38
C LEU A 97 -6.98 -3.21 12.26
N VAL A 98 -6.05 -3.21 11.30
CA VAL A 98 -6.04 -4.18 10.19
C VAL A 98 -5.92 -5.60 10.73
N GLU A 99 -5.02 -5.85 11.68
CA GLU A 99 -4.84 -7.17 12.31
C GLU A 99 -6.05 -7.60 13.14
N LYS A 100 -6.63 -6.69 13.93
CA LYS A 100 -7.87 -6.97 14.69
C LYS A 100 -9.01 -7.38 13.76
N MET A 101 -9.14 -6.70 12.63
CA MET A 101 -10.18 -7.02 11.66
C MET A 101 -9.90 -8.35 10.94
N ARG A 102 -8.64 -8.67 10.63
CA ARG A 102 -8.25 -10.00 10.10
C ARG A 102 -8.64 -11.11 11.07
N GLN A 103 -8.35 -10.93 12.35
CA GLN A 103 -8.71 -11.90 13.39
C GLN A 103 -10.23 -12.06 13.53
N ARG A 104 -10.97 -10.94 13.50
CA ARG A 104 -12.43 -10.94 13.66
C ARG A 104 -13.18 -11.55 12.48
N LEU A 105 -12.71 -11.31 11.25
CA LEU A 105 -13.35 -11.78 10.02
C LEU A 105 -12.87 -13.17 9.57
N GLY A 106 -11.67 -13.58 10.00
CA GLY A 106 -11.10 -14.88 9.64
C GLY A 106 -11.08 -15.09 8.12
N GLU A 107 -11.64 -16.21 7.67
CA GLU A 107 -11.71 -16.58 6.25
C GLU A 107 -12.91 -15.99 5.51
N THR A 108 -13.86 -15.37 6.23
CA THR A 108 -15.11 -14.82 5.65
C THR A 108 -14.84 -13.68 4.67
N ALA A 109 -13.79 -12.89 4.90
CA ALA A 109 -13.42 -11.78 4.06
C ALA A 109 -11.91 -11.53 4.06
N LYS A 110 -11.41 -10.79 3.07
CA LYS A 110 -10.04 -10.29 3.04
C LYS A 110 -10.00 -8.88 3.58
N VAL A 111 -9.04 -8.60 4.47
CA VAL A 111 -8.84 -7.28 5.06
C VAL A 111 -7.57 -6.65 4.48
N ILE A 112 -7.74 -5.48 3.89
CA ILE A 112 -6.72 -4.72 3.18
C ILE A 112 -6.58 -3.37 3.87
N GLY A 113 -5.36 -3.01 4.27
CA GLY A 113 -5.01 -1.69 4.80
C GLY A 113 -3.98 -1.03 3.90
N TYR A 114 -4.25 0.22 3.52
CA TYR A 114 -3.35 1.10 2.78
C TYR A 114 -3.73 2.54 3.11
N GLY A 115 -2.89 3.52 2.77
CA GLY A 115 -3.23 4.91 3.03
C GLY A 115 -2.01 5.80 3.08
N HIS A 116 -2.13 6.85 3.87
CA HIS A 116 -1.12 7.88 4.05
C HIS A 116 -0.51 7.70 5.44
N LEU A 117 0.61 6.98 5.49
CA LEU A 117 1.27 6.67 6.77
C LEU A 117 1.74 7.95 7.49
N GLY A 118 2.15 8.97 6.73
CA GLY A 118 2.74 10.20 7.26
C GLY A 118 1.76 11.10 8.04
N ASP A 119 0.45 10.99 7.79
CA ASP A 119 -0.59 11.78 8.45
C ASP A 119 -1.57 10.91 9.27
N GLY A 120 -1.36 9.59 9.32
CA GLY A 120 -2.19 8.67 10.08
C GLY A 120 -3.54 8.34 9.42
N ASN A 121 -3.70 8.58 8.12
CA ASN A 121 -4.91 8.22 7.39
C ASN A 121 -4.85 6.78 6.84
N LEU A 122 -5.74 5.92 7.35
CA LEU A 122 -5.92 4.53 6.94
C LEU A 122 -7.19 4.36 6.10
N HIS A 123 -7.02 3.91 4.87
CA HIS A 123 -8.08 3.27 4.10
C HIS A 123 -8.13 1.77 4.46
N LEU A 124 -9.07 1.42 5.34
CA LEU A 124 -9.37 0.04 5.68
C LEU A 124 -10.46 -0.46 4.73
N ASN A 125 -10.16 -1.51 3.96
CA ASN A 125 -11.10 -2.10 3.02
C ASN A 125 -11.28 -3.60 3.32
N ILE A 126 -12.54 -4.02 3.43
CA ILE A 126 -12.90 -5.43 3.60
C ILE A 126 -13.47 -5.91 2.28
N SER A 127 -12.84 -6.91 1.67
CA SER A 127 -13.25 -7.47 0.38
C SER A 127 -13.82 -8.87 0.53
N ALA A 128 -14.95 -9.12 -0.13
CA ALA A 128 -15.64 -10.40 -0.15
C ALA A 128 -16.18 -10.69 -1.56
N PRO A 129 -16.46 -11.96 -1.91
CA PRO A 129 -17.02 -12.30 -3.23
C PRO A 129 -18.36 -11.59 -3.55
N ARG A 130 -19.16 -11.29 -2.51
CA ARG A 130 -20.45 -10.60 -2.59
C ARG A 130 -20.72 -9.84 -1.29
N TYR A 131 -21.64 -8.87 -1.31
CA TYR A 131 -22.11 -8.23 -0.09
C TYR A 131 -22.86 -9.24 0.78
N ASP A 132 -22.56 -9.24 2.07
CA ASP A 132 -23.12 -10.10 3.11
C ASP A 132 -23.34 -9.27 4.38
N ASP A 133 -24.56 -9.33 4.93
CA ASP A 133 -24.92 -8.60 6.16
C ASP A 133 -24.14 -9.11 7.38
N MET A 134 -23.67 -10.36 7.38
CA MET A 134 -22.81 -10.87 8.44
C MET A 134 -21.50 -10.10 8.48
N VAL A 135 -20.90 -9.78 7.33
CA VAL A 135 -19.67 -8.97 7.24
C VAL A 135 -19.91 -7.56 7.79
N ILE A 136 -21.09 -6.98 7.53
CA ILE A 136 -21.48 -5.68 8.10
C ILE A 136 -21.64 -5.77 9.62
N SER A 137 -22.29 -6.81 10.13
CA SER A 137 -22.57 -6.97 11.56
C SER A 137 -21.30 -7.20 12.41
N VAL A 138 -20.22 -7.62 11.75
CA VAL A 138 -18.93 -7.88 12.38
C VAL A 138 -17.85 -6.87 11.98
N ALA A 139 -18.14 -5.84 11.21
CA ALA A 139 -17.19 -4.76 10.90
C ALA A 139 -17.42 -3.53 11.79
#